data_AF-A0A539DMX0-F1
#
_entry.id   AF-A0A539DMX0-F1
#
_cell.length_a   1.000
_cell.length_b   1.000
_cell.length_c   1.000
_cell.angle_alpha   90.00
_cell.angle_beta   90.00
_cell.angle_gamma   90.00
#
_symmetry.space_group_name_H-M   'P 1'
#
loop_
_entity.id
_entity.type
_entity.pdbx_description
1 polymer ?
#
loop_
_entity_poly.entity_id
_entity_poly.type
_entity_poly.pdbx_seq_one_letter_code
_entity_poly.pdbx_strand_id
1 'polypeptide(L)'
;RGKIIKFLVVTALLGVLFLGFKGIEYHHKWEQGLVPGWHYTYDGPQARHAQLMFSLYFAMTGFHALHIIIGLGIMAVMAVFAWQGRFTPEHHMGIEVTGLYWHFVDIIWVFLYPLLYLIR
;
A
#
# COMPACT_ATOMS: atom_id res chain seq x y z
N ARG A 1 1.05 -22.01 -17.67
CA ARG A 1 1.17 -20.62 -18.18
C ARG A 1 -0.08 -19.77 -17.90
N GLY A 2 -1.28 -20.09 -18.40
CA GLY A 2 -2.48 -19.27 -18.18
C GLY A 2 -2.96 -19.10 -16.73
N LYS A 3 -2.76 -20.12 -15.87
CA LYS A 3 -3.14 -20.03 -14.44
C LYS A 3 -2.31 -19.00 -13.65
N ILE A 4 -1.01 -18.90 -13.90
CA ILE A 4 -0.09 -17.97 -13.22
C ILE A 4 -0.42 -16.52 -13.58
N ILE A 5 -0.68 -16.26 -14.86
CA ILE A 5 -1.07 -14.94 -15.35
C ILE A 5 -2.41 -14.51 -14.73
N LYS A 6 -3.38 -15.42 -14.63
CA LYS A 6 -4.65 -15.14 -13.93
C LYS A 6 -4.42 -14.72 -12.48
N PHE A 7 -3.58 -15.45 -11.72
CA PHE A 7 -3.32 -15.10 -10.33
C PHE A 7 -2.62 -13.75 -10.18
N LEU A 8 -1.62 -13.45 -11.02
CA LEU A 8 -0.92 -12.15 -11.02
C LEU A 8 -1.84 -10.97 -11.33
N VAL A 9 -2.76 -11.13 -12.29
CA VAL A 9 -3.72 -10.08 -12.64
C VAL A 9 -4.73 -9.88 -11.50
N VAL A 10 -5.19 -10.97 -10.88
CA VAL A 10 -6.11 -10.89 -9.73
C VAL A 10 -5.44 -10.18 -8.55
N THR A 11 -4.19 -10.51 -8.20
CA THR A 11 -3.48 -9.82 -7.11
C THR A 11 -3.23 -8.34 -7.42
N ALA A 12 -2.91 -8.01 -8.67
CA ALA A 12 -2.76 -6.62 -9.08
C ALA A 12 -4.07 -5.83 -8.96
N LEU A 13 -5.20 -6.40 -9.39
CA LEU A 13 -6.51 -5.78 -9.26
C LEU A 13 -6.90 -5.55 -7.79
N LEU A 14 -6.63 -6.52 -6.91
CA LEU A 14 -6.86 -6.37 -5.47
C LEU A 14 -6.01 -5.25 -4.87
N GLY A 15 -4.74 -5.13 -5.28
CA GLY A 15 -3.86 -4.02 -4.85
C GLY A 15 -4.35 -2.65 -5.31
N VAL A 16 -4.85 -2.55 -6.55
CA VAL A 16 -5.44 -1.30 -7.09
C VAL A 16 -6.72 -0.94 -6.33
N LEU A 17 -7.58 -1.92 -6.04
CA LEU A 17 -8.80 -1.72 -5.26
C LEU A 17 -8.47 -1.18 -3.85
N PHE A 18 -7.45 -1.76 -3.20
CA PHE A 18 -6.96 -1.31 -1.90
C PHE A 18 -6.46 0.14 -1.94
N LEU A 19 -5.66 0.51 -2.94
CA LEU A 19 -5.22 1.88 -3.17
C LEU A 19 -6.39 2.83 -3.44
N GLY A 20 -7.42 2.39 -4.17
CA GLY A 20 -8.63 3.17 -4.42
C GLY A 20 -9.39 3.50 -3.13
N PHE A 21 -9.65 2.50 -2.28
CA PHE A 21 -10.28 2.73 -0.97
C PHE A 21 -9.44 3.65 -0.07
N LYS A 22 -8.11 3.46 -0.06
CA LYS A 22 -7.21 4.33 0.69
C LYS A 22 -7.16 5.75 0.15
N GLY A 23 -7.21 5.94 -1.16
CA GLY A 23 -7.28 7.25 -1.80
C GLY A 23 -8.54 8.01 -1.41
N ILE A 24 -9.70 7.33 -1.39
CA ILE A 24 -10.97 7.92 -0.95
C ILE A 24 -10.89 8.31 0.54
N GLU A 25 -10.34 7.45 1.41
CA GLU A 25 -10.15 7.76 2.83
C GLU A 25 -9.22 8.97 3.04
N TYR A 26 -8.14 9.06 2.24
CA TYR A 26 -7.22 10.20 2.27
C TYR A 26 -7.88 11.50 1.80
N HIS A 27 -8.69 11.45 0.74
CA HIS A 27 -9.42 12.62 0.23
C HIS A 27 -10.45 13.11 1.24
N HIS A 28 -11.19 12.21 1.89
CA HIS A 28 -12.13 12.57 2.95
C HIS A 28 -11.41 13.22 4.15
N LYS A 29 -10.22 12.74 4.52
CA LYS A 29 -9.39 13.35 5.58
C LYS A 29 -8.76 14.68 5.16
N TRP A 30 -8.58 14.90 3.86
CA TRP A 30 -8.15 16.17 3.29
C TRP A 30 -9.23 17.24 3.41
N GLU A 31 -10.47 16.90 3.07
CA GLU A 31 -11.62 17.79 3.20
C GLU A 31 -11.96 18.12 4.66
N GLN A 32 -11.69 17.20 5.59
CA GLN A 32 -11.92 17.40 7.03
C GLN A 32 -10.81 18.20 7.75
N GLY A 33 -9.77 18.66 7.05
CA GLY A 33 -8.69 19.46 7.66
C GLY A 33 -7.81 18.72 8.67
N LEU A 34 -7.90 17.39 8.72
CA LEU A 34 -7.11 16.52 9.63
C LEU A 34 -5.71 16.19 9.07
N VAL A 35 -5.32 16.85 7.97
CA VAL A 35 -4.01 16.67 7.34
C VAL A 35 -2.96 17.40 8.17
N PRO A 36 -1.87 16.74 8.58
CA PRO A 36 -0.76 17.40 9.25
C PRO A 36 -0.12 18.42 8.29
N GLY A 37 -0.31 19.70 8.59
CA GLY A 37 0.06 20.83 7.74
C GLY A 37 -0.61 22.13 8.21
N TRP A 38 -0.65 23.16 7.36
CA TRP A 38 -1.15 24.51 7.70
C TRP A 38 -2.63 24.61 8.09
N HIS A 39 -3.43 23.55 7.95
CA HIS A 39 -4.88 23.53 8.24
C HIS A 39 -5.27 22.62 9.43
N TYR A 40 -4.33 22.26 10.32
CA TYR A 40 -4.64 21.44 11.49
C TYR A 40 -5.53 22.20 12.49
N THR A 41 -6.83 21.91 12.50
CA THR A 41 -7.86 22.62 13.28
C THR A 41 -8.28 21.79 14.51
N TYR A 42 -7.32 21.49 15.39
CA TYR A 42 -7.62 20.84 16.68
C TYR A 42 -7.10 21.70 17.84
N ASP A 43 -7.99 22.46 18.47
CA ASP A 43 -7.71 23.40 19.59
C ASP A 43 -8.04 22.78 20.97
N GLY A 44 -7.80 21.48 21.14
CA GLY A 44 -8.00 20.78 22.42
C GLY A 44 -6.77 20.84 23.35
N PRO A 45 -6.92 20.58 24.67
CA PRO A 45 -5.83 20.61 25.66
C PRO A 45 -4.68 19.61 25.39
N GLN A 46 -4.80 18.73 24.38
CA GLN A 46 -3.79 17.75 23.94
C GLN A 46 -3.46 17.86 22.43
N ALA A 47 -3.72 19.02 21.81
CA ALA A 47 -3.53 19.27 20.38
C ALA A 47 -2.16 18.83 19.83
N ARG A 48 -1.09 19.01 20.60
CA ARG A 48 0.27 18.62 20.20
C ARG A 48 0.46 17.11 20.06
N HIS A 49 -0.17 16.31 20.93
CA HIS A 49 -0.10 14.84 20.86
C HIS A 49 -0.93 14.31 19.69
N ALA A 50 -2.11 14.89 19.48
CA ALA A 50 -2.95 14.57 18.33
C ALA A 50 -2.24 14.92 17.01
N GLN A 51 -1.59 16.08 16.92
CA GLN A 51 -0.84 16.51 15.73
C GLN A 51 0.33 15.56 15.41
N LEU A 52 1.06 15.09 16.44
CA LEU A 52 2.13 14.10 16.28
C LEU A 52 1.58 12.75 15.82
N MET A 53 0.49 12.27 16.42
CA MET A 53 -0.17 11.02 15.99
C MET A 53 -0.64 11.09 14.54
N PHE A 54 -1.26 12.18 14.11
CA PHE A 54 -1.66 12.37 12.71
C PHE A 54 -0.46 12.49 11.76
N SER A 55 0.60 13.21 12.16
CA SER A 55 1.85 13.31 11.38
C SER A 55 2.48 11.94 11.15
N LEU A 56 2.59 11.14 12.21
CA LEU A 56 3.13 9.77 12.15
C LEU A 56 2.22 8.84 11.35
N TYR A 57 0.90 8.95 11.50
CA TYR A 57 -0.07 8.23 10.68
C TYR A 57 0.17 8.51 9.19
N PHE A 58 0.16 9.78 8.78
CA PHE A 58 0.33 10.16 7.37
C PHE A 58 1.69 9.75 6.82
N ALA A 59 2.76 9.89 7.61
CA ALA A 59 4.10 9.44 7.22
C ALA A 59 4.12 7.91 6.99
N MET A 60 3.70 7.12 7.98
CA MET A 60 3.75 5.65 7.89
C MET A 60 2.81 5.10 6.81
N THR A 61 1.57 5.59 6.74
CA THR A 61 0.62 5.14 5.71
C THR A 61 1.02 5.63 4.31
N GLY A 62 1.61 6.81 4.19
CA GLY A 62 2.11 7.36 2.93
C GLY A 62 3.29 6.55 2.39
N PHE A 63 4.28 6.26 3.24
CA PHE A 63 5.40 5.39 2.87
C PHE A 63 4.90 3.99 2.48
N HIS A 64 3.94 3.43 3.20
CA HIS A 64 3.36 2.14 2.86
C HIS A 64 2.64 2.17 1.50
N ALA A 65 1.83 3.20 1.24
CA ALA A 65 1.16 3.36 -0.05
C ALA A 65 2.15 3.45 -1.22
N LEU A 66 3.28 4.15 -1.04
CA LEU A 66 4.36 4.19 -2.02
C LEU A 66 4.91 2.80 -2.34
N HIS A 67 5.13 1.95 -1.33
CA HIS A 67 5.61 0.58 -1.52
C HIS A 67 4.60 -0.29 -2.28
N ILE A 68 3.30 -0.14 -2.02
CA ILE A 68 2.26 -0.85 -2.79
C ILE A 68 2.30 -0.43 -4.27
N ILE A 69 2.46 0.86 -4.56
CA ILE A 69 2.54 1.37 -5.95
C ILE A 69 3.76 0.78 -6.66
N ILE A 70 4.92 0.75 -6.00
CA ILE A 70 6.14 0.14 -6.56
C ILE A 70 5.92 -1.37 -6.79
N GLY A 71 5.33 -2.07 -5.82
CA GLY A 71 5.01 -3.50 -5.92
C GLY A 71 4.06 -3.82 -7.07
N LEU A 72 3.03 -2.98 -7.29
CA LEU A 72 2.13 -3.11 -8.44
C LEU A 72 2.87 -2.91 -9.76
N GLY A 73 3.78 -1.95 -9.83
CA GLY A 73 4.64 -1.73 -11.01
C GLY A 73 5.49 -2.96 -11.32
N ILE A 74 6.15 -3.53 -10.31
CA ILE A 74 6.97 -4.75 -10.47
C ILE A 74 6.10 -5.92 -10.92
N MET A 75 4.93 -6.14 -10.29
CA MET A 75 4.00 -7.19 -10.71
C MET A 75 3.49 -7.01 -12.14
N ALA A 76 3.19 -5.77 -12.56
CA ALA A 76 2.77 -5.48 -13.92
C ALA A 76 3.89 -5.81 -14.94
N VAL A 77 5.13 -5.44 -14.65
CA VAL A 77 6.29 -5.78 -15.50
C VAL A 77 6.48 -7.30 -15.57
N MET A 78 6.38 -8.01 -14.44
CA MET A 78 6.46 -9.48 -14.41
C MET A 78 5.31 -10.13 -15.19
N ALA A 79 4.09 -9.57 -15.14
CA ALA A 79 2.95 -10.05 -15.92
C ALA A 79 3.17 -9.85 -17.43
N VAL A 80 3.76 -8.73 -17.86
CA VAL A 80 4.14 -8.49 -19.26
C VAL A 80 5.21 -9.47 -19.73
N PHE A 81 6.25 -9.72 -18.93
CA PHE A 81 7.26 -10.74 -19.24
C PHE A 81 6.65 -12.15 -19.29
N ALA A 82 5.60 -12.41 -18.51
CA ALA A 82 4.87 -13.67 -18.52
C ALA A 82 4.09 -13.88 -19.82
N TRP A 83 3.52 -12.78 -20.31
CA TRP A 83 2.77 -12.76 -21.55
C TRP A 83 3.67 -12.90 -22.79
N GLN A 84 4.87 -12.31 -22.76
CA GLN A 84 5.89 -12.44 -23.81
C GLN A 84 6.57 -13.83 -23.86
N GLY A 85 6.20 -14.76 -22.96
CA GLY A 85 6.69 -16.14 -23.01
C GLY A 85 8.14 -16.33 -22.56
N ARG A 86 8.77 -15.30 -21.96
CA ARG A 86 10.17 -15.31 -21.49
C ARG A 86 10.40 -16.14 -20.21
N PHE A 87 9.39 -16.84 -19.71
CA PHE A 87 9.55 -17.75 -18.57
C PHE A 87 10.07 -19.11 -19.05
N THR A 88 11.40 -19.25 -18.99
CA THR A 88 12.15 -20.49 -18.91
C THR A 88 12.17 -21.02 -17.47
N PRO A 89 12.37 -22.33 -17.24
CA PRO A 89 12.42 -22.93 -15.90
C PRO A 89 13.44 -22.31 -14.93
N GLU A 90 14.50 -21.66 -15.41
CA GLU A 90 15.44 -20.93 -14.53
C GLU A 90 14.97 -19.53 -14.09
N HIS A 91 13.92 -18.96 -14.70
CA HIS A 91 13.47 -17.58 -14.42
C HIS A 91 12.31 -17.45 -13.43
N HIS A 92 11.96 -18.51 -12.70
CA HIS A 92 10.92 -18.46 -11.66
C HIS A 92 11.32 -17.60 -10.45
N MET A 93 12.62 -17.43 -10.22
CA MET A 93 13.16 -16.64 -9.11
C MET A 93 12.64 -15.19 -9.11
N GLY A 94 12.42 -14.59 -10.28
CA GLY A 94 11.86 -13.24 -10.37
C GLY A 94 10.43 -13.13 -9.86
N ILE A 95 9.58 -14.13 -10.11
CA ILE A 95 8.21 -14.18 -9.58
C ILE A 95 8.24 -14.45 -8.08
N GLU A 96 9.09 -15.36 -7.63
CA GLU A 96 9.19 -15.72 -6.21
C GLU A 96 9.65 -14.53 -5.36
N VAL A 97 10.69 -13.81 -5.80
CA VAL A 97 11.17 -12.58 -5.14
C VAL A 97 10.10 -11.48 -5.17
N THR A 98 9.37 -11.34 -6.28
CA THR A 98 8.25 -10.37 -6.37
C THR A 98 7.11 -10.75 -5.42
N GLY A 99 6.79 -12.04 -5.31
CA GLY A 99 5.81 -12.55 -4.35
C GLY A 99 6.25 -12.29 -2.90
N LEU A 100 7.52 -12.54 -2.57
CA LEU A 100 8.11 -12.22 -1.26
C LEU A 100 8.02 -10.73 -0.95
N TYR A 101 8.32 -9.86 -1.92
CA TYR A 101 8.17 -8.41 -1.76
C TYR A 101 6.72 -8.03 -1.46
N TRP A 102 5.76 -8.59 -2.19
CA TRP A 102 4.35 -8.31 -1.96
C TRP A 102 3.86 -8.78 -0.59
N HIS A 103 4.26 -10.00 -0.18
CA HIS A 103 3.95 -10.53 1.15
C HIS A 103 4.59 -9.70 2.26
N PHE A 104 5.81 -9.21 2.07
CA PHE A 104 6.46 -8.33 3.03
C PHE A 104 5.67 -7.03 3.24
N VAL A 105 5.22 -6.42 2.14
CA VAL A 105 4.37 -5.22 2.21
C VAL A 105 3.06 -5.53 2.96
N ASP A 106 2.39 -6.64 2.65
CA ASP A 106 1.15 -7.05 3.31
C ASP A 106 1.33 -7.25 4.83
N ILE A 107 2.42 -7.92 5.25
CA ILE A 107 2.74 -8.13 6.67
C ILE A 107 2.91 -6.79 7.40
N ILE A 108 3.61 -5.83 6.81
CA ILE A 108 3.76 -4.49 7.40
C ILE A 108 2.40 -3.81 7.59
N TRP A 109 1.46 -4.00 6.67
CA TRP A 109 0.10 -3.47 6.82
C TRP A 109 -0.67 -4.12 7.96
N VAL A 110 -0.54 -5.45 8.11
CA VAL A 110 -1.16 -6.20 9.22
C VAL A 110 -0.71 -5.70 10.58
N PHE A 111 0.52 -5.19 10.72
CA PHE A 111 0.98 -4.54 11.96
C PHE A 111 0.58 -3.07 12.07
N LEU A 112 0.62 -2.31 10.97
CA LEU A 112 0.26 -0.89 10.97
C LEU A 112 -1.22 -0.67 11.28
N TYR A 113 -2.11 -1.52 10.77
CA TYR A 113 -3.55 -1.35 10.94
C TYR A 113 -3.98 -1.39 12.42
N PRO A 114 -3.61 -2.41 13.24
CA PRO A 114 -3.92 -2.40 14.65
C PRO A 114 -3.23 -1.28 15.43
N LEU A 115 -1.97 -0.98 15.10
CA LEU A 115 -1.22 0.08 15.78
C LEU A 115 -1.86 1.46 15.62
N LEU A 116 -2.46 1.74 14.46
CA LEU A 116 -3.06 3.04 14.14
C LEU A 116 -4.57 3.12 14.36
N TYR A 117 -5.30 2.00 14.28
CA TYR A 117 -6.77 1.98 14.38
C TYR A 117 -7.29 1.31 15.66
N LEU A 118 -6.60 0.29 16.21
CA LEU A 118 -7.01 -0.44 17.43
C LEU A 118 -6.41 0.16 18.70
N ILE A 119 -5.20 0.68 18.64
CA ILE A 119 -4.62 1.47 19.74
C ILE A 119 -5.16 2.89 19.61
N ARG A 120 -6.35 3.11 20.20
CA ARG A 120 -6.92 4.42 20.51
C ARG A 120 -6.72 4.74 21.99
#